data_AF-A0A3D1E6M8-F1
#
_entry.id   AF-A0A3D1E6M8-F1
#
_cell.length_a   1.000
_cell.length_b   1.000
_cell.length_c   1.000
_cell.angle_alpha   90.00
_cell.angle_beta   90.00
_cell.angle_gamma   90.00
#
_symmetry.space_group_name_H-M   'P 1'
#
loop_
_entity.id
_entity.type
_entity.pdbx_description
1 polymer ?
#
loop_
_entity_poly.entity_id
_entity_poly.type
_entity_poly.pdbx_seq_one_letter_code
_entity_poly.pdbx_strand_id
1 'polypeptide(L)'
;YPDMVARFQSVIAQETMEQLLEVEGRDYPDAVVACVGGGSNAAGAYYHYLDREEVRIIAVEAAGKGIDTHESAATSVLGREGIIHGSKTLLMQSPDGQITEPYSISAGLDYPGIGPMHAHLFRSKRGEFISATDQQAMEAGLMLSQLEGIIPAIETSHALAVLDQLNFKSTDVVVVNLSGRGDKDLNTYIDYFKL
;
A
#
# COMPACT_ATOMS: atom_id res chain seq x y z
N TYR A 1 -18.71 6.81 5.15
CA TYR A 1 -17.37 6.95 5.77
C TYR A 1 -16.25 6.75 4.76
N PRO A 2 -16.13 5.62 4.02
CA PRO A 2 -15.03 5.42 3.07
C PRO A 2 -14.89 6.52 2.00
N ASP A 3 -16.01 6.92 1.38
CA ASP A 3 -16.04 8.02 0.38
C ASP A 3 -15.54 9.36 0.98
N MET A 4 -15.97 9.69 2.20
CA MET A 4 -15.52 10.91 2.89
C MET A 4 -14.00 10.90 3.14
N VAL A 5 -13.45 9.77 3.61
CA VAL A 5 -11.99 9.65 3.84
C VAL A 5 -11.23 9.78 2.53
N ALA A 6 -11.66 9.11 1.46
CA ALA A 6 -11.02 9.21 0.15
C ALA A 6 -11.01 10.66 -0.38
N ARG A 7 -12.12 11.39 -0.25
CA ARG A 7 -12.21 12.82 -0.62
C ARG A 7 -11.30 13.72 0.20
N PHE A 8 -11.14 13.47 1.50
CA PHE A 8 -10.23 14.27 2.30
C PHE A 8 -8.76 13.95 2.03
N GLN A 9 -8.45 12.72 1.59
CA GLN A 9 -7.11 12.32 1.20
C GLN A 9 -6.77 12.64 -0.26
N SER A 10 -7.75 13.03 -1.09
CA SER A 10 -7.54 13.28 -2.53
C SER A 10 -6.57 14.41 -2.83
N VAL A 11 -6.31 15.28 -1.85
CA VAL A 11 -5.29 16.33 -1.93
C VAL A 11 -3.91 15.75 -2.29
N ILE A 12 -3.60 14.52 -1.87
CA ILE A 12 -2.36 13.84 -2.22
C ILE A 12 -2.22 13.71 -3.75
N ALA A 13 -3.23 13.17 -4.42
CA ALA A 13 -3.21 13.05 -5.88
C ALA A 13 -3.26 14.41 -6.57
N GLN A 14 -4.02 15.38 -6.04
CA GLN A 14 -4.10 16.73 -6.60
C GLN A 14 -2.73 17.39 -6.64
N GLU A 15 -2.01 17.39 -5.51
CA GLU A 15 -0.66 17.96 -5.42
C GLU A 15 0.33 17.19 -6.31
N THR A 16 0.20 15.86 -6.37
CA THR A 16 1.03 15.01 -7.25
C THR A 16 0.85 15.40 -8.72
N MET A 17 -0.38 15.65 -9.18
CA MET A 17 -0.64 16.05 -10.58
C MET A 17 0.02 17.40 -10.91
N GLU A 18 -0.06 18.36 -9.99
CA GLU A 18 0.56 19.69 -10.15
C GLU A 18 2.09 19.57 -10.21
N GLN A 19 2.68 18.77 -9.32
CA GLN A 19 4.12 18.53 -9.27
C GLN A 19 4.63 17.77 -10.50
N LEU A 20 3.90 16.75 -10.97
CA LEU A 20 4.24 16.03 -12.20
C LEU A 20 4.19 16.94 -13.43
N LEU A 21 3.18 17.82 -13.51
CA LEU A 21 3.11 18.78 -14.61
C LEU A 21 4.31 19.72 -14.64
N GLU A 22 4.78 20.15 -13.46
CA GLU A 22 5.96 21.01 -13.33
C GLU A 22 7.26 20.28 -13.70
N VAL A 23 7.46 19.06 -13.21
CA VAL A 23 8.74 18.33 -13.32
C VAL A 23 8.85 17.53 -14.63
N GLU A 24 7.75 16.89 -15.04
CA GLU A 24 7.71 15.93 -16.16
C GLU A 24 6.96 16.48 -17.38
N GLY A 25 6.32 17.66 -17.27
CA GLY A 25 5.53 18.24 -18.35
C GLY A 25 4.21 17.52 -18.64
N ARG A 26 3.79 16.59 -17.78
CA ARG A 26 2.51 15.86 -17.83
C ARG A 26 1.93 15.69 -16.44
N ASP A 27 0.62 15.68 -16.30
CA ASP A 27 -0.07 15.63 -15.00
C ASP A 27 -0.38 14.19 -14.50
N TYR A 28 0.28 13.16 -15.05
CA TYR A 28 0.04 11.76 -14.70
C TYR A 28 1.32 10.92 -14.75
N PRO A 29 1.49 9.94 -13.85
CA PRO A 29 2.59 8.99 -13.89
C PRO A 29 2.24 7.77 -14.75
N ASP A 30 3.22 6.92 -15.07
CA ASP A 30 2.93 5.60 -15.65
C ASP A 30 2.47 4.60 -14.58
N ALA A 31 2.90 4.81 -13.33
CA ALA A 31 2.45 4.05 -12.18
C ALA A 31 2.37 4.89 -10.90
N VAL A 32 1.35 4.63 -10.10
CA VAL A 32 1.21 5.13 -8.73
C VAL A 32 1.15 3.96 -7.75
N VAL A 33 2.06 3.97 -6.78
CA VAL A 33 2.28 2.86 -5.83
C VAL A 33 2.01 3.35 -4.41
N ALA A 34 1.25 2.58 -3.63
CA ALA A 34 1.00 2.89 -2.22
C ALA A 34 0.73 1.63 -1.40
N CYS A 35 1.07 1.67 -0.12
CA CYS A 35 0.77 0.60 0.82
C CYS A 35 -0.70 0.63 1.25
N VAL A 36 -1.27 -0.54 1.55
CA VAL A 36 -2.69 -0.72 1.86
C VAL A 36 -2.87 -1.61 3.08
N GLY A 37 -3.25 -0.99 4.20
CA GLY A 37 -3.97 -1.63 5.30
C GLY A 37 -5.46 -1.33 5.15
N GLY A 38 -5.98 -0.37 5.94
CA GLY A 38 -7.32 0.19 5.69
C GLY A 38 -7.44 0.98 4.37
N GLY A 39 -6.33 1.57 3.92
CA GLY A 39 -6.17 2.11 2.55
C GLY A 39 -6.44 3.60 2.36
N SER A 40 -6.45 4.43 3.40
CA SER A 40 -6.70 5.89 3.27
C SER A 40 -5.64 6.60 2.41
N ASN A 41 -4.35 6.37 2.68
CA ASN A 41 -3.24 6.98 1.95
C ASN A 41 -3.29 6.61 0.45
N ALA A 42 -3.51 5.32 0.17
CA ALA A 42 -3.63 4.79 -1.19
C ALA A 42 -4.86 5.37 -1.90
N ALA A 43 -5.99 5.47 -1.20
CA ALA A 43 -7.19 6.10 -1.77
C ALA A 43 -6.94 7.55 -2.18
N GLY A 44 -6.21 8.31 -1.36
CA GLY A 44 -5.78 9.66 -1.69
C GLY A 44 -4.85 9.73 -2.89
N ALA A 45 -3.82 8.87 -2.92
CA ALA A 45 -2.82 8.83 -3.99
C ALA A 45 -3.42 8.42 -5.35
N TYR A 46 -4.47 7.60 -5.36
CA TYR A 46 -5.08 7.11 -6.59
C TYR A 46 -6.23 7.99 -7.08
N TYR A 47 -6.79 8.84 -6.22
CA TYR A 47 -8.13 9.41 -6.37
C TYR A 47 -8.41 10.00 -7.77
N HIS A 48 -7.49 10.83 -8.29
CA HIS A 48 -7.64 11.49 -9.59
C HIS A 48 -7.17 10.65 -10.79
N TYR A 49 -6.61 9.46 -10.54
CA TYR A 49 -6.14 8.52 -11.54
C TYR A 49 -7.05 7.29 -11.70
N LEU A 50 -8.08 7.13 -10.86
CA LEU A 50 -8.97 5.96 -10.84
C LEU A 50 -9.57 5.65 -12.23
N ASP A 51 -9.96 6.67 -12.99
CA ASP A 51 -10.56 6.53 -14.32
C ASP A 51 -9.55 6.71 -15.47
N ARG A 52 -8.25 6.90 -15.18
CA ARG A 52 -7.19 7.04 -16.19
C ARG A 52 -6.53 5.70 -16.47
N GLU A 53 -7.00 4.98 -17.48
CA GLU A 53 -6.52 3.62 -17.83
C GLU A 53 -5.02 3.56 -18.16
N GLU A 54 -4.44 4.68 -18.60
CA GLU A 54 -3.00 4.81 -18.85
C GLU A 54 -2.15 4.76 -17.57
N VAL A 55 -2.73 5.02 -16.39
CA VAL A 55 -2.01 5.03 -15.11
C VAL A 55 -2.19 3.68 -14.41
N ARG A 56 -1.08 2.96 -14.18
CA ARG A 56 -1.09 1.73 -13.38
C ARG A 56 -1.28 2.08 -11.90
N ILE A 57 -2.27 1.46 -11.26
CA ILE A 57 -2.54 1.63 -9.82
C ILE A 57 -2.05 0.39 -9.10
N ILE A 58 -1.02 0.53 -8.27
CA ILE A 58 -0.40 -0.60 -7.57
C ILE A 58 -0.62 -0.44 -6.06
N ALA A 59 -1.41 -1.36 -5.51
CA ALA A 59 -1.75 -1.46 -4.10
C ALA A 59 -0.89 -2.54 -3.44
N VAL A 60 -0.17 -2.17 -2.37
CA VAL A 60 0.77 -3.07 -1.71
C VAL A 60 0.30 -3.45 -0.32
N GLU A 61 -0.04 -4.72 -0.12
CA GLU A 61 -0.48 -5.26 1.17
C GLU A 61 0.69 -5.88 1.95
N ALA A 62 0.54 -6.00 3.27
CA ALA A 62 1.53 -6.69 4.11
C ALA A 62 1.33 -8.21 4.04
N ALA A 63 2.35 -8.93 3.57
CA ALA A 63 2.36 -10.39 3.56
C ALA A 63 2.78 -10.98 4.91
N GLY A 64 3.24 -10.17 5.88
CA GLY A 64 3.75 -10.65 7.16
C GLY A 64 4.94 -11.58 6.97
N LYS A 65 4.87 -12.79 7.53
CA LYS A 65 5.88 -13.84 7.31
C LYS A 65 5.71 -14.60 6.00
N GLY A 66 4.64 -14.31 5.23
CA GLY A 66 4.35 -14.88 3.93
C GLY A 66 2.88 -15.30 3.80
N ILE A 67 2.35 -15.25 2.58
CA ILE A 67 0.94 -15.57 2.28
C ILE A 67 0.58 -17.04 2.52
N ASP A 68 1.55 -17.95 2.44
CA ASP A 68 1.35 -19.38 2.72
C ASP A 68 1.44 -19.71 4.22
N THR A 69 1.67 -18.69 5.06
CA THR A 69 1.72 -18.82 6.52
C THR A 69 0.39 -18.40 7.15
N HIS A 70 0.24 -18.64 8.46
CA HIS A 70 -0.88 -18.11 9.23
C HIS A 70 -0.66 -16.67 9.71
N GLU A 71 0.47 -16.06 9.36
CA GLU A 71 0.92 -14.76 9.86
C GLU A 71 1.06 -13.79 8.67
N SER A 72 -0.09 -13.26 8.20
CA SER A 72 -0.18 -12.36 7.05
C SER A 72 -1.34 -11.38 7.19
N ALA A 73 -1.29 -10.26 6.46
CA ALA A 73 -2.39 -9.31 6.31
C ALA A 73 -2.74 -9.05 4.83
N ALA A 74 -2.34 -9.96 3.92
CA ALA A 74 -2.57 -9.86 2.48
C ALA A 74 -4.02 -10.18 2.11
N THR A 75 -4.91 -9.23 2.39
CA THR A 75 -6.37 -9.40 2.30
C THR A 75 -6.86 -9.69 0.87
N SER A 76 -6.19 -9.18 -0.17
CA SER A 76 -6.56 -9.48 -1.57
C SER A 76 -6.28 -10.94 -1.95
N VAL A 77 -5.31 -11.58 -1.30
CA VAL A 77 -4.90 -12.98 -1.55
C VAL A 77 -5.67 -13.95 -0.68
N LEU A 78 -5.73 -13.67 0.63
CA LEU A 78 -6.25 -14.58 1.66
C LEU A 78 -7.69 -14.30 2.04
N GLY A 79 -8.19 -13.12 1.69
CA GLY A 79 -9.52 -12.68 2.04
C GLY A 79 -10.60 -13.14 1.08
N ARG A 80 -11.84 -12.97 1.52
CA ARG A 80 -13.04 -13.14 0.70
C ARG A 80 -14.09 -12.11 1.08
N GLU A 81 -15.08 -11.97 0.23
CA GLU A 81 -16.16 -11.00 0.44
C GLU A 81 -16.95 -11.29 1.73
N GLY A 82 -17.19 -10.26 2.52
CA GLY A 82 -18.03 -10.32 3.72
C GLY A 82 -18.26 -8.93 4.30
N ILE A 83 -18.68 -8.86 5.57
CA ILE A 83 -19.03 -7.60 6.24
C ILE A 83 -18.19 -7.46 7.50
N ILE A 84 -17.41 -6.38 7.56
CA ILE A 84 -16.60 -6.01 8.74
C ILE A 84 -16.66 -4.50 8.93
N HIS A 85 -16.73 -4.07 10.19
CA HIS A 85 -16.70 -2.65 10.59
C HIS A 85 -17.66 -1.75 9.79
N GLY A 86 -18.86 -2.25 9.50
CA GLY A 86 -19.92 -1.49 8.83
C GLY A 86 -19.79 -1.37 7.30
N SER A 87 -18.94 -2.17 6.65
CA SER A 87 -18.81 -2.17 5.18
C SER A 87 -18.78 -3.59 4.61
N LYS A 88 -19.35 -3.76 3.40
CA LYS A 88 -19.19 -4.97 2.60
C LYS A 88 -17.89 -4.84 1.80
N THR A 89 -16.92 -5.73 2.05
CA THR A 89 -15.56 -5.62 1.50
C THR A 89 -14.87 -7.00 1.45
N LEU A 90 -13.61 -7.05 1.04
CA LEU A 90 -12.74 -8.21 1.25
C LEU A 90 -12.18 -8.20 2.68
N LEU A 91 -12.18 -9.37 3.31
CA LEU A 91 -11.56 -9.60 4.61
C LEU A 91 -11.09 -11.05 4.78
N MET A 92 -10.11 -11.24 5.65
CA MET A 92 -9.68 -12.55 6.11
C MET A 92 -10.66 -13.07 7.15
N GLN A 93 -11.22 -14.26 6.90
CA GLN A 93 -12.21 -14.88 7.78
C GLN A 93 -12.24 -16.40 7.63
N SER A 94 -12.58 -17.11 8.72
CA SER A 94 -12.76 -18.56 8.79
C SER A 94 -14.03 -19.03 8.07
N PRO A 95 -14.17 -20.31 7.66
CA PRO A 95 -15.31 -20.82 6.88
C PRO A 95 -16.70 -20.45 7.41
N ASP A 96 -16.84 -20.34 8.73
CA ASP A 96 -18.04 -19.95 9.48
C ASP A 96 -18.21 -18.43 9.69
N GLY A 97 -17.29 -17.61 9.17
CA GLY A 97 -17.37 -16.15 9.14
C GLY A 97 -16.73 -15.42 10.31
N GLN A 98 -15.91 -16.09 11.13
CA GLN A 98 -15.13 -15.42 12.18
C GLN A 98 -13.96 -14.67 11.56
N ILE A 99 -13.64 -13.49 12.07
CA ILE A 99 -12.51 -12.69 11.61
C ILE A 99 -11.20 -13.42 11.93
N THR A 100 -10.34 -13.58 10.92
CA THR A 100 -8.98 -14.10 11.12
C THR A 100 -8.08 -12.96 11.54
N GLU A 101 -7.29 -13.15 12.59
CA GLU A 101 -6.33 -12.16 13.05
C GLU A 101 -5.25 -11.93 11.97
N PRO A 102 -4.97 -10.67 11.60
CA PRO A 102 -3.88 -10.35 10.69
C PRO A 102 -2.53 -10.45 11.40
N TYR A 103 -1.46 -10.44 10.61
CA TYR A 103 -0.12 -10.19 11.12
C TYR A 103 0.72 -9.39 10.13
N SER A 104 1.44 -8.41 10.65
CA SER A 104 2.43 -7.60 9.96
C SER A 104 3.37 -6.98 10.99
N ILE A 105 4.67 -6.87 10.69
CA ILE A 105 5.60 -6.09 11.54
C ILE A 105 5.22 -4.60 11.57
N SER A 106 4.54 -4.13 10.52
CA SER A 106 3.98 -2.78 10.43
C SER A 106 2.58 -2.74 11.05
N ALA A 107 2.45 -2.06 12.18
CA ALA A 107 1.17 -1.90 12.88
C ALA A 107 0.08 -1.22 12.02
N GLY A 108 0.45 -0.29 11.13
CA GLY A 108 -0.51 0.39 10.26
C GLY A 108 -1.08 -0.47 9.13
N LEU A 109 -0.44 -1.61 8.81
CA LEU A 109 -0.92 -2.57 7.81
C LEU A 109 -1.52 -3.84 8.45
N ASP A 110 -1.45 -3.97 9.78
CA ASP A 110 -1.95 -5.12 10.53
C ASP A 110 -3.48 -5.07 10.71
N TYR A 111 -4.20 -5.23 9.60
CA TYR A 111 -5.65 -5.11 9.52
C TYR A 111 -6.25 -6.24 8.67
N PRO A 112 -7.29 -6.97 9.13
CA PRO A 112 -7.77 -8.18 8.45
C PRO A 112 -8.75 -7.89 7.30
N GLY A 113 -8.97 -6.62 6.98
CA GLY A 113 -9.88 -6.20 5.93
C GLY A 113 -9.23 -5.19 5.01
N ILE A 114 -10.00 -4.72 4.03
CA ILE A 114 -9.56 -3.65 3.14
C ILE A 114 -10.70 -2.65 2.91
N GLY A 115 -10.39 -1.41 2.58
CA GLY A 115 -11.42 -0.43 2.20
C GLY A 115 -12.24 -0.90 0.98
N PRO A 116 -13.56 -0.66 0.94
CA PRO A 116 -14.42 -1.16 -0.14
C PRO A 116 -14.06 -0.60 -1.52
N MET A 117 -13.44 0.59 -1.59
CA MET A 117 -12.89 1.15 -2.83
C MET A 117 -11.76 0.26 -3.39
N HIS A 118 -10.86 -0.20 -2.53
CA HIS A 118 -9.75 -1.08 -2.91
C HIS A 118 -10.24 -2.49 -3.26
N ALA A 119 -11.21 -3.02 -2.50
CA ALA A 119 -11.88 -4.26 -2.87
C ALA A 119 -12.54 -4.17 -4.26
N HIS A 120 -13.12 -3.02 -4.61
CA HIS A 120 -13.64 -2.77 -5.95
C HIS A 120 -12.53 -2.73 -7.00
N LEU A 121 -11.43 -2.01 -6.75
CA LEU A 121 -10.27 -1.94 -7.65
C LEU A 121 -9.67 -3.32 -7.94
N PHE A 122 -9.56 -4.17 -6.92
CA PHE A 122 -9.10 -5.55 -7.06
C PHE A 122 -10.04 -6.37 -7.95
N ARG A 123 -11.35 -6.32 -7.65
CA ARG A 123 -12.36 -7.10 -8.38
C ARG A 123 -12.53 -6.67 -9.83
N SER A 124 -12.47 -5.37 -10.10
CA SER A 124 -12.55 -4.82 -11.46
C SER A 124 -11.25 -4.98 -12.24
N LYS A 125 -10.17 -5.43 -11.58
CA LYS A 125 -8.80 -5.50 -12.11
C LYS A 125 -8.24 -4.15 -12.53
N ARG A 126 -8.81 -3.06 -12.02
CA ARG A 126 -8.29 -1.70 -12.23
C ARG A 126 -7.01 -1.46 -11.41
N GLY A 127 -6.93 -2.06 -10.22
CA GLY A 127 -5.72 -2.06 -9.41
C GLY A 127 -4.94 -3.37 -9.51
N GLU A 128 -3.63 -3.27 -9.57
CA GLU A 128 -2.68 -4.35 -9.38
C GLU A 128 -2.43 -4.50 -7.87
N PHE A 129 -2.71 -5.67 -7.30
CA PHE A 129 -2.49 -5.94 -5.87
C PHE A 129 -1.31 -6.87 -5.71
N ILE A 130 -0.32 -6.42 -4.95
CA ILE A 130 0.92 -7.13 -4.68
C ILE A 130 1.12 -7.12 -3.16
N SER A 131 1.79 -8.13 -2.62
CA SER A 131 2.07 -8.19 -1.19
C SER A 131 3.57 -8.24 -0.94
N ALA A 132 4.06 -7.53 0.07
CA ALA A 132 5.46 -7.56 0.49
C ALA A 132 5.59 -8.19 1.88
N THR A 133 6.55 -9.08 2.08
CA THR A 133 6.84 -9.67 3.41
C THR A 133 7.50 -8.64 4.33
N ASP A 134 7.47 -8.92 5.63
CA ASP A 134 8.16 -8.11 6.64
C ASP A 134 9.64 -7.94 6.30
N GLN A 135 10.30 -9.01 5.84
CA GLN A 135 11.70 -8.95 5.43
C GLN A 135 11.92 -7.97 4.27
N GLN A 136 11.11 -8.08 3.21
CA GLN A 136 11.23 -7.21 2.04
C GLN A 136 10.98 -5.73 2.42
N ALA A 137 9.98 -5.47 3.27
CA ALA A 137 9.70 -4.13 3.75
C ALA A 137 10.83 -3.57 4.59
N MET A 138 11.39 -4.34 5.53
CA MET A 138 12.50 -3.87 6.37
C MET A 138 13.76 -3.58 5.54
N GLU A 139 14.09 -4.45 4.58
CA GLU A 139 15.22 -4.26 3.66
C GLU A 139 15.05 -3.01 2.79
N ALA A 140 13.85 -2.78 2.23
CA ALA A 140 13.56 -1.59 1.42
C ALA A 140 13.63 -0.30 2.25
N GLY A 141 13.14 -0.33 3.50
CA GLY A 141 13.21 0.82 4.40
C GLY A 141 14.64 1.19 4.77
N LEU A 142 15.48 0.18 5.05
CA LEU A 142 16.91 0.39 5.29
C LEU A 142 17.62 0.93 4.04
N MET A 143 17.30 0.40 2.87
CA MET A 143 17.86 0.86 1.60
C MET A 143 17.54 2.33 1.32
N LEU A 144 16.28 2.75 1.49
CA LEU A 144 15.90 4.16 1.33
C LEU A 144 16.69 5.06 2.30
N SER A 145 16.84 4.60 3.55
CA SER A 145 17.59 5.35 4.57
C SER A 145 19.06 5.52 4.20
N GLN A 146 19.67 4.49 3.59
CA GLN A 146 21.09 4.51 3.20
C GLN A 146 21.35 5.29 1.90
N LEU A 147 20.47 5.16 0.91
CA LEU A 147 20.64 5.77 -0.40
C LEU A 147 20.20 7.25 -0.41
N GLU A 148 19.06 7.54 0.20
CA GLU A 148 18.40 8.85 0.07
C GLU A 148 18.35 9.62 1.40
N GLY A 149 18.80 9.03 2.51
CA GLY A 149 18.78 9.68 3.83
C GLY A 149 17.36 9.89 4.39
N ILE A 150 16.37 9.19 3.85
CA ILE A 150 14.97 9.26 4.28
C ILE A 150 14.66 7.99 5.08
N ILE A 151 14.24 8.15 6.34
CA ILE A 151 13.78 7.04 7.18
C ILE A 151 12.27 6.88 7.01
N PRO A 152 11.78 5.88 6.26
CA PRO A 152 10.36 5.70 6.00
C PRO A 152 9.67 4.96 7.15
N ALA A 153 8.38 5.26 7.34
CA ALA A 153 7.53 4.38 8.14
C ALA A 153 7.53 2.97 7.53
N ILE A 154 7.46 1.92 8.36
CA ILE A 154 7.51 0.54 7.86
C ILE A 154 6.34 0.27 6.89
N GLU A 155 5.19 0.93 7.09
CA GLU A 155 4.05 0.93 6.15
C GLU A 155 4.51 1.36 4.75
N THR A 156 5.19 2.51 4.67
CA THR A 156 5.74 3.07 3.42
C THR A 156 6.76 2.14 2.79
N SER A 157 7.59 1.48 3.59
CA SER A 157 8.61 0.56 3.08
C SER A 157 8.02 -0.61 2.31
N HIS A 158 6.79 -1.05 2.61
CA HIS A 158 6.10 -2.06 1.81
C HIS A 158 5.88 -1.58 0.37
N ALA A 159 5.47 -0.31 0.18
CA ALA A 159 5.26 0.25 -1.15
C ALA A 159 6.55 0.27 -1.99
N LEU A 160 7.70 0.47 -1.35
CA LEU A 160 9.01 0.45 -2.00
C LEU A 160 9.50 -0.98 -2.28
N ALA A 161 9.20 -1.92 -1.40
CA ALA A 161 9.69 -3.30 -1.45
C ALA A 161 9.25 -4.11 -2.69
N VAL A 162 8.21 -3.66 -3.38
CA VAL A 162 7.69 -4.33 -4.58
C VAL A 162 8.25 -3.76 -5.88
N LEU A 163 9.01 -2.66 -5.83
CA LEU A 163 9.49 -2.00 -7.06
C LEU A 163 10.38 -2.92 -7.89
N ASP A 164 11.24 -3.73 -7.25
CA ASP A 164 12.09 -4.70 -7.94
C ASP A 164 11.33 -5.91 -8.50
N GLN A 165 10.07 -6.11 -8.09
CA GLN A 165 9.19 -7.16 -8.59
C GLN A 165 8.38 -6.70 -9.82
N LEU A 166 8.41 -5.40 -10.10
CA LEU A 166 7.67 -4.75 -11.17
C LEU A 166 8.58 -4.47 -12.35
N ASN A 167 8.03 -4.64 -13.55
CA ASN A 167 8.73 -4.27 -14.76
C ASN A 167 8.38 -2.83 -15.12
N PHE A 168 9.40 -1.97 -15.14
CA PHE A 168 9.33 -0.60 -15.61
C PHE A 168 10.34 -0.39 -16.74
N LYS A 169 10.00 0.46 -17.71
CA LYS A 169 10.97 0.98 -18.68
C LYS A 169 11.79 2.05 -18.00
N SER A 170 13.00 2.29 -18.50
CA SER A 170 13.85 3.40 -18.04
C SER A 170 13.24 4.79 -18.27
N THR A 171 12.16 4.89 -19.04
CA THR A 171 11.41 6.12 -19.32
C THR A 171 10.14 6.25 -18.49
N ASP A 172 9.77 5.21 -17.72
CA ASP A 172 8.54 5.24 -16.95
C ASP A 172 8.71 6.15 -15.73
N VAL A 173 7.73 7.02 -15.48
CA VAL A 173 7.64 7.84 -14.28
C VAL A 173 6.77 7.10 -13.26
N VAL A 174 7.37 6.80 -12.10
CA VAL A 174 6.72 6.07 -11.01
C VAL A 174 6.59 6.99 -9.81
N VAL A 175 5.37 7.17 -9.32
CA VAL A 175 5.10 7.88 -8.06
C VAL A 175 4.85 6.87 -6.96
N VAL A 176 5.62 6.95 -5.89
CA VAL A 176 5.40 6.16 -4.67
C VAL A 176 4.91 7.09 -3.56
N ASN A 177 3.77 6.76 -2.96
CA ASN A 177 3.25 7.54 -1.84
C ASN A 177 4.03 7.22 -0.56
N LEU A 178 4.94 8.12 -0.16
CA LEU A 178 5.65 8.06 1.12
C LEU A 178 4.71 8.43 2.27
N SER A 179 3.83 7.50 2.62
CA SER A 179 2.69 7.70 3.52
C SER A 179 3.01 8.21 4.93
N GLY A 180 4.27 8.07 5.36
CA GLY A 180 4.72 8.52 6.66
C GLY A 180 6.22 8.31 6.88
N ARG A 181 6.75 9.04 7.87
CA ARG A 181 8.13 8.96 8.35
C ARG A 181 8.30 7.90 9.44
N GLY A 182 9.50 7.34 9.54
CA GLY A 182 9.81 6.17 10.37
C GLY A 182 10.27 6.46 11.79
N ASP A 183 10.16 7.70 12.31
CA ASP A 183 10.57 8.01 13.69
C ASP A 183 9.89 7.09 14.72
N LYS A 184 8.61 6.76 14.50
CA LYS A 184 7.84 5.86 15.36
C LYS A 184 8.34 4.42 15.33
N ASP A 185 9.02 4.03 14.25
CA ASP A 185 9.46 2.66 13.97
C ASP A 185 10.96 2.47 14.20
N LEU A 186 11.67 3.51 14.66
CA LEU A 186 13.14 3.49 14.75
C LEU A 186 13.64 2.36 15.67
N ASN A 187 12.98 2.14 16.80
CA ASN A 187 13.31 1.03 17.70
C ASN A 187 13.12 -0.32 17.00
N THR A 188 12.04 -0.50 16.23
CA THR A 188 11.81 -1.72 15.45
C THR A 188 12.91 -1.93 14.42
N TYR A 189 13.36 -0.89 13.72
CA TYR A 189 14.51 -0.98 12.81
C TYR A 189 15.80 -1.39 13.53
N ILE A 190 16.12 -0.74 14.65
CA ILE A 190 17.32 -1.03 15.45
C ILE A 190 17.30 -2.47 15.95
N ASP A 191 16.19 -2.92 16.52
CA ASP A 191 16.04 -4.27 17.06
C ASP A 191 16.10 -5.33 15.95
N TYR A 192 15.46 -5.06 14.81
CA TYR A 192 15.42 -5.99 13.66
C TYR A 192 16.81 -6.19 13.05
N PHE A 193 17.53 -5.10 12.81
CA PHE A 193 18.85 -5.12 12.17
C PHE A 193 20.02 -5.27 13.15
N LYS A 194 19.76 -5.20 14.46
CA LYS A 194 20.78 -5.24 15.53
C LYS A 194 21.83 -4.14 15.35
N LEU A 195 21.37 -2.92 15.11
CA LEU A 195 22.19 -1.72 14.92
C LEU A 195 22.70 -1.13 16.24
#